data_AF-A0A430LZC9-F1
#
_entry.id   AF-A0A430LZC9-F1
#
_cell.length_a   1.000
_cell.length_b   1.000
_cell.length_c   1.000
_cell.angle_alpha   90.00
_cell.angle_beta   90.00
_cell.angle_gamma   90.00
#
_symmetry.space_group_name_H-M   'P 1'
#
loop_
_entity.id
_entity.type
_entity.pdbx_description
1 polymer ?
#
loop_
_entity_poly.entity_id
_entity_poly.type
_entity_poly.pdbx_seq_one_letter_code
_entity_poly.pdbx_strand_id
1 'polypeptide(L)'
;MINCNYRLTDQWEEEVSYPEPYEDIEGVGVLVGFLGTAWLMIAMLLVYYLVFYDPELDPFADKSCQGRTQAVFKANPIDEMLLGFIRRCNRKILGRFGCFGKDGPSPSLSRLRQSMTRCILNFVDVQLIAGLGILISGFLSLNQELSAYHWSMVVYLAWLSNITHLSGLTALRGYFHFRQRERGWRLALMFLVMVLLLIALGPTAFFNWRGYGRYVVEPASFAICYFNPGKSLEAYQATKEMQDPYWFTPFSQSMAFQDVVVSMALVTLNFFTKALRTFRSISQALNGTVRRKTARAQCVWIDL
;
A
#
# COMPACT_ATOMS: atom_id res chain seq x y z
N MET A 1 -3.58 7.45 -34.38
CA MET A 1 -4.03 8.47 -33.41
C MET A 1 -5.39 8.03 -32.90
N ILE A 2 -5.51 7.75 -31.60
CA ILE A 2 -6.79 7.37 -30.98
C ILE A 2 -7.66 8.62 -30.92
N ASN A 3 -8.87 8.57 -31.48
CA ASN A 3 -9.81 9.68 -31.43
C ASN A 3 -10.62 9.59 -30.13
N CYS A 4 -10.44 10.56 -29.25
CA CYS A 4 -11.12 10.60 -27.96
C CYS A 4 -12.52 11.18 -28.14
N ASN A 5 -13.51 10.29 -28.21
CA ASN A 5 -14.91 10.66 -28.26
C ASN A 5 -15.54 10.39 -26.89
N TYR A 6 -15.99 11.44 -26.22
CA TYR A 6 -16.62 11.35 -24.90
C TYR A 6 -18.12 11.20 -25.12
N ARG A 7 -18.63 9.98 -25.01
CA ARG A 7 -20.08 9.73 -25.01
C ARG A 7 -20.63 9.91 -23.61
N LEU A 8 -21.81 10.51 -23.52
CA LEU A 8 -22.54 10.67 -22.27
C LEU A 8 -23.56 9.55 -22.19
N THR A 9 -23.41 8.68 -21.19
CA THR A 9 -24.24 7.47 -21.06
C THR A 9 -25.16 7.63 -19.85
N ASP A 10 -26.46 7.41 -20.04
CA ASP A 10 -27.44 7.38 -18.96
C ASP A 10 -27.35 6.06 -18.18
N GLN A 11 -27.31 6.16 -16.85
CA GLN A 11 -27.34 4.99 -15.95
C GLN A 11 -28.60 4.12 -16.10
N TRP A 12 -29.66 4.65 -16.72
CA TRP A 12 -30.99 4.02 -16.77
C TRP A 12 -31.53 3.72 -18.19
N GLU A 13 -30.86 4.17 -19.26
CA GLU A 13 -31.38 4.04 -20.64
C GLU A 13 -30.39 3.44 -21.67
N GLU A 14 -29.20 3.02 -21.27
CA GLU A 14 -28.24 2.36 -22.17
C GLU A 14 -27.67 1.07 -21.57
N GLU A 15 -27.51 0.05 -22.41
CA GLU A 15 -26.76 -1.16 -22.08
C GLU A 15 -25.29 -0.75 -21.91
N VAL A 16 -24.83 -0.62 -20.66
CA VAL A 16 -23.44 -0.23 -20.34
C VAL A 16 -22.48 -1.19 -21.04
N SER A 17 -21.72 -0.68 -22.00
CA SER A 17 -20.77 -1.48 -22.76
C SER A 17 -19.55 -1.82 -21.90
N TYR A 18 -19.39 -3.11 -21.62
CA TYR A 18 -18.19 -3.64 -20.99
C TYR A 18 -17.21 -4.10 -22.08
N PRO A 19 -15.91 -3.79 -21.92
CA PRO A 19 -14.90 -4.23 -22.87
C PRO A 19 -14.73 -5.75 -22.80
N GLU A 20 -14.31 -6.35 -23.91
CA GLU A 20 -13.92 -7.76 -23.93
C GLU A 20 -12.69 -8.02 -23.04
N PRO A 21 -12.59 -9.22 -22.44
CA PRO A 21 -11.48 -9.56 -21.56
C PRO A 21 -10.08 -9.32 -22.12
N TYR A 22 -9.25 -8.58 -21.38
CA TYR A 22 -7.84 -8.37 -21.72
C TYR A 22 -6.95 -9.36 -20.96
N GLU A 23 -6.61 -10.49 -21.59
CA GLU A 23 -5.92 -11.62 -20.96
C GLU A 23 -4.63 -11.26 -20.20
N ASP A 24 -3.86 -10.28 -20.68
CA ASP A 24 -2.60 -9.88 -20.02
C ASP A 24 -2.81 -9.12 -18.69
N ILE A 25 -4.01 -8.59 -18.44
CA ILE A 25 -4.33 -7.78 -17.26
C ILE A 25 -5.32 -8.49 -16.35
N GLU A 26 -6.44 -8.97 -16.92
CA GLU A 26 -7.50 -9.64 -16.19
C GLU A 26 -7.51 -11.17 -16.34
N GLY A 27 -6.51 -11.72 -17.04
CA GLY A 27 -6.33 -13.16 -17.11
C GLY A 27 -6.32 -13.80 -15.73
N VAL A 28 -7.08 -14.89 -15.57
CA VAL A 28 -7.25 -15.56 -14.28
C VAL A 28 -5.91 -15.90 -13.64
N GLY A 29 -4.91 -16.30 -14.43
CA GLY A 29 -3.56 -16.57 -13.95
C GLY A 29 -2.86 -15.33 -13.38
N VAL A 30 -3.01 -14.17 -14.01
CA VAL A 30 -2.46 -12.89 -13.55
C VAL A 30 -3.11 -12.50 -12.22
N LEU A 31 -4.45 -12.53 -12.16
CA LEU A 31 -5.19 -12.17 -10.94
C LEU A 31 -4.90 -13.14 -9.79
N VAL A 32 -4.93 -14.45 -10.03
CA VAL A 32 -4.64 -15.46 -8.99
C VAL A 32 -3.19 -15.37 -8.52
N GLY A 33 -2.23 -15.21 -9.44
CA GLY A 33 -0.83 -15.06 -9.09
C GLY A 33 -0.58 -13.79 -8.26
N PHE A 34 -1.14 -12.67 -8.70
CA PHE A 34 -0.93 -11.37 -8.04
C PHE A 34 -1.68 -11.26 -6.70
N LEU A 35 -2.98 -11.55 -6.68
CA LEU A 35 -3.78 -11.48 -5.46
C LEU A 35 -3.39 -12.59 -4.49
N GLY A 36 -3.12 -13.80 -4.99
CA GLY A 36 -2.69 -14.92 -4.17
C GLY A 36 -1.39 -14.63 -3.43
N THR A 37 -0.37 -14.10 -4.13
CA THR A 37 0.89 -13.71 -3.50
C THR A 37 0.71 -12.56 -2.51
N ALA A 38 -0.12 -11.56 -2.83
CA ALA A 38 -0.44 -10.46 -1.91
C ALA A 38 -1.12 -10.95 -0.62
N TRP A 39 -2.15 -11.80 -0.72
CA TRP A 39 -2.86 -12.36 0.44
C TRP A 39 -1.98 -13.30 1.27
N LEU A 40 -1.17 -14.14 0.62
CA LEU A 40 -0.19 -14.97 1.32
C LEU A 40 0.82 -14.10 2.09
N MET A 41 1.29 -13.01 1.50
CA MET A 41 2.19 -12.06 2.15
C MET A 41 1.53 -11.46 3.41
N ILE A 42 0.29 -10.97 3.30
CA ILE A 42 -0.49 -10.46 4.43
C ILE A 42 -0.61 -11.50 5.54
N ALA A 43 -0.96 -12.74 5.19
CA ALA A 43 -1.06 -13.83 6.15
C ALA A 43 0.29 -14.12 6.84
N MET A 44 1.39 -14.15 6.09
CA MET A 44 2.72 -14.35 6.63
C MET A 44 3.17 -13.22 7.55
N LEU A 45 2.86 -11.97 7.23
CA LEU A 45 3.13 -10.83 8.12
C LEU A 45 2.31 -10.89 9.38
N LEU A 46 1.03 -11.28 9.28
CA LEU A 46 0.16 -11.45 10.45
C LEU A 46 0.74 -12.50 11.39
N VAL A 47 1.08 -13.68 10.87
CA VAL A 47 1.72 -14.75 11.65
C VAL A 47 3.06 -14.27 12.23
N TYR A 48 3.87 -13.56 11.44
CA TYR A 48 5.15 -13.05 11.89
C TYR A 48 5.01 -12.05 13.05
N TYR A 49 4.06 -11.12 12.94
CA TYR A 49 3.75 -10.13 13.97
C TYR A 49 3.21 -10.81 15.25
N LEU A 50 2.28 -11.74 15.12
CA LEU A 50 1.67 -12.38 16.29
C LEU A 50 2.66 -13.30 17.03
N VAL A 51 3.47 -14.07 16.29
CA VAL A 51 4.32 -15.14 16.85
C VAL A 51 5.76 -14.68 17.15
N PHE A 52 6.38 -13.91 16.26
CA PHE A 52 7.83 -13.65 16.31
C PHE A 52 8.22 -12.21 16.65
N TYR A 53 7.32 -11.24 16.45
CA TYR A 53 7.64 -9.84 16.72
C TYR A 53 7.75 -9.56 18.22
N ASP A 54 8.89 -9.07 18.66
CA ASP A 54 9.13 -8.72 20.05
C ASP A 54 9.13 -7.19 20.19
N PRO A 55 8.15 -6.60 20.89
CA PRO A 55 8.01 -5.14 20.99
C PRO A 55 9.11 -4.49 21.83
N GLU A 56 9.80 -5.26 22.68
CA GLU A 56 10.85 -4.76 23.59
C GLU A 56 12.25 -4.73 22.95
N LEU A 57 12.44 -5.44 21.83
CA LEU A 57 13.74 -5.51 21.15
C LEU A 57 13.98 -4.28 20.28
N ASP A 58 15.07 -3.54 20.53
CA ASP A 58 15.47 -2.44 19.64
C ASP A 58 15.87 -3.02 18.26
N PRO A 59 15.14 -2.68 17.17
CA PRO A 59 15.46 -3.16 15.82
C PRO A 59 16.81 -2.66 15.29
N PHE A 60 17.46 -1.71 15.99
CA PHE A 60 18.76 -1.12 15.65
C PHE A 60 19.86 -1.40 16.67
N ALA A 61 19.64 -2.30 17.62
CA ALA A 61 20.65 -2.66 18.62
C ALA A 61 21.91 -3.16 17.91
N ASP A 62 22.97 -2.37 17.97
CA ASP A 62 24.28 -2.75 17.49
C ASP A 62 24.96 -3.58 18.58
N LYS A 63 25.06 -4.90 18.35
CA LYS A 63 25.72 -5.82 19.29
C LYS A 63 27.21 -5.52 19.47
N SER A 64 27.81 -4.68 18.63
CA SER A 64 29.23 -4.30 18.74
C SER A 64 29.50 -3.16 19.75
N CYS A 65 28.48 -2.39 20.11
CA CYS A 65 28.62 -1.20 20.96
C CYS A 65 28.09 -1.45 22.38
N GLN A 66 28.60 -2.49 23.02
CA GLN A 66 28.28 -2.87 24.39
C GLN A 66 29.07 -1.98 25.36
N GLY A 67 28.66 -0.72 25.54
CA GLY A 67 29.37 0.18 26.46
C GLY A 67 28.98 1.66 26.44
N ARG A 68 28.17 2.12 25.48
CA ARG A 68 27.65 3.50 25.48
C ARG A 68 26.20 3.46 25.92
N THR A 69 25.83 4.22 26.95
CA THR A 69 24.49 4.29 27.56
C THR A 69 23.41 4.44 26.47
N GLN A 70 22.88 3.32 25.99
CA GLN A 70 21.84 3.32 24.97
C GLN A 70 20.58 3.86 25.64
N ALA A 71 20.03 4.93 25.10
CA ALA A 71 18.74 5.44 25.51
C ALA A 71 17.74 4.27 25.51
N VAL A 72 17.18 3.95 26.67
CA VAL A 72 16.29 2.81 26.88
C VAL A 72 15.21 2.83 25.79
N PHE A 73 15.24 1.81 24.93
CA PHE A 73 14.22 1.62 23.90
C PHE A 73 12.92 1.28 24.62
N LYS A 74 11.89 2.11 24.43
CA LYS A 74 10.57 1.91 25.02
C LYS A 74 9.65 1.41 23.92
N ALA A 75 9.12 0.22 24.10
CA ALA A 75 8.14 -0.40 23.23
C ALA A 75 6.87 0.44 23.12
N ASN A 76 6.12 0.22 22.04
CA ASN A 76 4.79 0.81 21.90
C ASN A 76 3.80 0.08 22.83
N PRO A 77 3.14 0.77 23.77
CA PRO A 77 2.27 0.13 24.76
C PRO A 77 1.08 -0.61 24.14
N ILE A 78 0.63 -0.19 22.96
CA ILE A 78 -0.46 -0.87 22.23
C ILE A 78 0.00 -2.26 21.76
N ASP A 79 1.23 -2.36 21.25
CA ASP A 79 1.78 -3.63 20.77
C ASP A 79 2.00 -4.61 21.93
N GLU A 80 2.47 -4.12 23.08
CA GLU A 80 2.58 -4.93 24.31
C GLU A 80 1.23 -5.46 24.78
N MET A 81 0.20 -4.60 24.82
CA MET A 81 -1.13 -4.98 25.27
C MET A 81 -1.76 -6.02 24.33
N LEU A 82 -1.73 -5.76 23.02
CA LEU A 82 -2.33 -6.62 22.00
C LEU A 82 -1.62 -7.98 21.94
N LEU A 83 -0.30 -8.00 21.84
CA LEU A 83 0.47 -9.24 21.80
C LEU A 83 0.37 -9.99 23.13
N GLY A 84 0.34 -9.28 24.25
CA GLY A 84 0.11 -9.87 25.57
C GLY A 84 -1.26 -10.55 25.68
N PHE A 85 -2.31 -9.94 25.16
CA PHE A 85 -3.65 -10.55 25.10
C PHE A 85 -3.66 -11.79 24.19
N ILE A 86 -3.24 -11.64 22.94
CA ILE A 86 -3.28 -12.71 21.94
C ILE A 86 -2.38 -13.88 22.33
N ARG A 87 -1.16 -13.63 22.83
CA ARG A 87 -0.25 -14.71 23.25
C ARG A 87 -0.73 -15.43 24.49
N ARG A 88 -1.46 -14.78 25.40
CA ARG A 88 -2.12 -15.45 26.52
C ARG A 88 -3.21 -16.41 26.04
N CYS A 89 -4.02 -15.99 25.08
CA CYS A 89 -5.00 -16.86 24.42
C CYS A 89 -4.32 -18.01 23.64
N ASN A 90 -3.27 -17.69 22.87
CA ASN A 90 -2.54 -18.66 22.07
C ASN A 90 -1.70 -19.62 22.90
N ARG A 91 -1.15 -19.27 24.06
CA ARG A 91 -0.42 -20.24 24.91
C ARG A 91 -1.31 -21.39 25.38
N LYS A 92 -2.61 -21.17 25.57
CA LYS A 92 -3.57 -22.26 25.85
C LYS A 92 -3.76 -23.20 24.65
N ILE A 93 -3.67 -22.67 23.43
CA ILE A 93 -3.85 -23.43 22.17
C ILE A 93 -2.52 -24.07 21.72
N LEU A 94 -1.43 -23.30 21.63
CA LEU A 94 -0.07 -23.75 21.29
C LEU A 94 0.56 -24.64 22.38
N GLY A 95 0.16 -24.49 23.66
CA GLY A 95 0.54 -25.42 24.72
C GLY A 95 0.04 -26.85 24.44
N ARG A 96 -1.04 -26.98 23.63
CA ARG A 96 -1.56 -28.26 23.13
C ARG A 96 -0.78 -28.81 21.93
N PHE A 97 0.00 -27.98 21.26
CA PHE A 97 0.85 -28.33 20.09
C PHE A 97 2.36 -28.37 20.40
N GLY A 98 2.78 -28.21 21.66
CA GLY A 98 4.16 -28.47 22.11
C GLY A 98 5.22 -27.42 21.72
N CYS A 99 4.85 -26.24 21.22
CA CYS A 99 5.81 -25.26 20.70
C CYS A 99 6.44 -24.29 21.74
N PHE A 100 5.92 -24.22 22.97
CA PHE A 100 6.38 -23.29 24.01
C PHE A 100 6.67 -24.03 25.34
N GLY A 101 7.92 -24.46 25.52
CA GLY A 101 8.46 -24.94 26.80
C GLY A 101 8.93 -23.80 27.70
N LYS A 102 9.13 -24.09 29.00
CA LYS A 102 9.49 -23.12 30.05
C LYS A 102 10.85 -22.42 29.86
N ASP A 103 11.74 -22.92 28.99
CA ASP A 103 13.16 -22.52 28.94
C ASP A 103 13.57 -21.68 27.72
N GLY A 104 12.63 -20.95 27.12
CA GLY A 104 12.89 -20.07 25.98
C GLY A 104 12.46 -20.65 24.62
N PRO A 105 12.69 -19.92 23.51
CA PRO A 105 12.21 -20.33 22.20
C PRO A 105 12.87 -21.64 21.75
N SER A 106 12.05 -22.65 21.43
CA SER A 106 12.50 -23.96 20.92
C SER A 106 13.44 -23.79 19.71
N PRO A 107 14.45 -24.65 19.52
CA PRO A 107 15.29 -24.65 18.31
C PRO A 107 14.49 -24.83 17.01
N SER A 108 13.29 -25.39 17.07
CA SER A 108 12.35 -25.43 15.93
C SER A 108 11.77 -24.06 15.59
N LEU A 109 11.47 -23.24 16.61
CA LEU A 109 10.88 -21.91 16.47
C LEU A 109 11.88 -20.90 15.89
N SER A 110 13.16 -21.02 16.26
CA SER A 110 14.22 -20.19 15.67
C SER A 110 14.45 -20.51 14.18
N ARG A 111 14.40 -21.79 13.80
CA ARG A 111 14.44 -22.21 12.39
C ARG A 111 13.22 -21.72 11.63
N LEU A 112 12.02 -21.85 12.20
CA LEU A 112 10.79 -21.35 11.59
C LEU A 112 10.82 -19.84 11.38
N ARG A 113 11.28 -19.07 12.37
CA ARG A 113 11.48 -17.62 12.25
C ARG A 113 12.37 -17.28 11.06
N GLN A 114 13.51 -17.95 10.93
CA GLN A 114 14.45 -17.71 9.83
C GLN A 114 13.83 -18.04 8.46
N SER A 115 13.12 -19.16 8.35
CA SER A 115 12.40 -19.55 7.13
C SER A 115 11.32 -18.54 6.77
N MET A 116 10.52 -18.09 7.75
CA MET A 116 9.48 -17.08 7.51
C MET A 116 10.08 -15.74 7.09
N THR A 117 11.18 -15.28 7.71
CA THR A 117 11.88 -14.06 7.29
C THR A 117 12.33 -14.15 5.82
N ARG A 118 12.90 -15.28 5.40
CA ARG A 118 13.30 -15.50 4.00
C ARG A 118 12.10 -15.56 3.06
N CYS A 119 11.02 -16.19 3.50
CA CYS A 119 9.79 -16.31 2.71
C CYS A 119 9.13 -14.93 2.49
N ILE A 120 8.97 -14.15 3.56
CA ILE A 120 8.48 -12.76 3.50
C ILE A 120 9.36 -11.93 2.57
N LEU A 121 10.69 -12.08 2.66
CA LEU A 121 11.61 -11.39 1.76
C LEU A 121 11.30 -11.74 0.30
N ASN A 122 11.18 -13.01 -0.05
CA ASN A 122 10.86 -13.42 -1.42
C ASN A 122 9.50 -12.88 -1.89
N PHE A 123 8.46 -12.93 -1.05
CA PHE A 123 7.14 -12.40 -1.40
C PHE A 123 7.15 -10.88 -1.60
N VAL A 124 7.92 -10.15 -0.78
CA VAL A 124 8.12 -8.71 -0.94
C VAL A 124 8.77 -8.38 -2.29
N ASP A 125 9.69 -9.22 -2.76
CA ASP A 125 10.40 -9.06 -4.03
C ASP A 125 9.48 -9.34 -5.21
N VAL A 126 8.75 -10.46 -5.14
CA VAL A 126 7.73 -10.82 -6.12
C VAL A 126 6.72 -9.69 -6.27
N GLN A 127 6.25 -9.14 -5.16
CA GLN A 127 5.25 -8.08 -5.20
C GLN A 127 5.78 -6.78 -5.83
N LEU A 128 7.04 -6.42 -5.56
CA LEU A 128 7.69 -5.26 -6.19
C LEU A 128 7.81 -5.42 -7.69
N ILE A 129 8.30 -6.58 -8.14
CA ILE A 129 8.49 -6.88 -9.56
C ILE A 129 7.14 -6.98 -10.26
N ALA A 130 6.15 -7.64 -9.65
CA ALA A 130 4.81 -7.75 -10.20
C ALA A 130 4.12 -6.38 -10.32
N GLY A 131 4.24 -5.53 -9.29
CA GLY A 131 3.69 -4.17 -9.30
C GLY A 131 4.34 -3.27 -10.35
N LEU A 132 5.66 -3.38 -10.54
CA LEU A 132 6.36 -2.67 -11.60
C LEU A 132 5.97 -3.20 -12.99
N GLY A 133 5.89 -4.52 -13.12
CA GLY A 133 5.52 -5.20 -14.37
C GLY A 133 4.11 -4.83 -14.84
N ILE A 134 3.12 -4.86 -13.95
CA ILE A 134 1.73 -4.51 -14.30
C ILE A 134 1.60 -3.03 -14.69
N LEU A 135 2.34 -2.13 -14.03
CA LEU A 135 2.38 -0.72 -14.42
C LEU A 135 3.01 -0.54 -15.80
N ILE A 136 4.19 -1.14 -16.05
CA ILE A 136 4.85 -1.05 -17.35
C ILE A 136 3.95 -1.61 -18.46
N SER A 137 3.37 -2.79 -18.25
CA SER A 137 2.45 -3.41 -19.20
C SER A 137 1.25 -2.50 -19.47
N GLY A 138 0.60 -1.98 -18.43
CA GLY A 138 -0.53 -1.06 -18.58
C GLY A 138 -0.17 0.20 -19.37
N PHE A 139 0.97 0.83 -19.08
CA PHE A 139 1.43 2.02 -19.81
C PHE A 139 1.76 1.72 -21.28
N LEU A 140 2.31 0.55 -21.59
CA LEU A 140 2.55 0.12 -22.98
C LEU A 140 1.24 -0.13 -23.73
N SER A 141 0.27 -0.77 -23.06
CA SER A 141 -1.05 -1.09 -23.62
C SER A 141 -1.94 0.14 -23.84
N LEU A 142 -1.65 1.30 -23.24
CA LEU A 142 -2.41 2.54 -23.49
C LEU A 142 -2.49 2.94 -24.97
N ASN A 143 -1.44 2.65 -25.75
CA ASN A 143 -1.40 2.93 -27.18
C ASN A 143 -2.16 1.88 -28.02
N GLN A 144 -2.51 0.75 -27.41
CA GLN A 144 -3.20 -0.39 -28.02
C GLN A 144 -4.67 -0.44 -27.57
N GLU A 145 -5.30 0.73 -27.40
CA GLU A 145 -6.74 0.82 -27.13
C GLU A 145 -7.19 0.19 -25.79
N LEU A 146 -6.32 0.25 -24.77
CA LEU A 146 -6.68 -0.19 -23.42
C LEU A 146 -7.87 0.60 -22.86
N SER A 147 -8.91 -0.12 -22.44
CA SER A 147 -10.12 0.48 -21.88
C SER A 147 -9.92 1.02 -20.46
N ALA A 148 -10.78 1.94 -20.06
CA ALA A 148 -10.82 2.55 -18.73
C ALA A 148 -10.99 1.50 -17.64
N TYR A 149 -11.82 0.48 -17.89
CA TYR A 149 -12.02 -0.64 -16.98
C TYR A 149 -10.72 -1.40 -16.68
N HIS A 150 -10.01 -1.86 -17.72
CA HIS A 150 -8.75 -2.58 -17.55
C HIS A 150 -7.65 -1.69 -16.94
N TRP A 151 -7.63 -0.40 -17.30
CA TRP A 151 -6.74 0.57 -16.66
C TRP A 151 -6.98 0.67 -15.15
N SER A 152 -8.23 0.73 -14.73
CA SER A 152 -8.58 0.76 -13.30
C SER A 152 -8.05 -0.48 -12.57
N MET A 153 -8.12 -1.67 -13.18
CA MET A 153 -7.54 -2.89 -12.61
C MET A 153 -6.03 -2.77 -12.43
N VAL A 154 -5.30 -2.32 -13.47
CA VAL A 154 -3.84 -2.11 -13.41
C VAL A 154 -3.49 -1.20 -12.22
N VAL A 155 -4.21 -0.09 -12.07
CA VAL A 155 -3.98 0.88 -10.99
C VAL A 155 -4.24 0.24 -9.61
N TYR A 156 -5.34 -0.49 -9.42
CA TYR A 156 -5.66 -1.12 -8.15
C TYR A 156 -4.69 -2.25 -7.78
N LEU A 157 -4.26 -3.06 -8.75
CA LEU A 157 -3.25 -4.11 -8.53
C LEU A 157 -1.92 -3.48 -8.13
N ALA A 158 -1.46 -2.46 -8.86
CA ALA A 158 -0.24 -1.74 -8.54
C ALA A 158 -0.30 -1.07 -7.15
N TRP A 159 -1.45 -0.49 -6.80
CA TRP A 159 -1.69 0.08 -5.47
C TRP A 159 -1.60 -0.96 -4.35
N LEU A 160 -2.23 -2.13 -4.54
CA LEU A 160 -2.15 -3.24 -3.59
C LEU A 160 -0.71 -3.74 -3.43
N SER A 161 0.03 -3.88 -4.54
CA SER A 161 1.46 -4.20 -4.52
C SER A 161 2.27 -3.18 -3.73
N ASN A 162 1.99 -1.90 -3.92
CA ASN A 162 2.73 -0.86 -3.23
C ASN A 162 2.56 -0.96 -1.70
N ILE A 163 1.33 -1.17 -1.22
CA ILE A 163 1.04 -1.29 0.22
C ILE A 163 1.65 -2.56 0.83
N THR A 164 1.51 -3.69 0.15
CA THR A 164 2.02 -4.96 0.62
C THR A 164 3.55 -4.95 0.66
N HIS A 165 4.22 -4.39 -0.35
CA HIS A 165 5.67 -4.21 -0.35
C HIS A 165 6.17 -3.34 0.82
N LEU A 166 5.58 -2.15 1.04
CA LEU A 166 5.96 -1.27 2.17
C LEU A 166 5.74 -1.94 3.53
N SER A 167 4.67 -2.72 3.66
CA SER A 167 4.35 -3.45 4.88
C SER A 167 5.42 -4.51 5.17
N GLY A 168 5.84 -5.26 4.15
CA GLY A 168 6.92 -6.24 4.28
C GLY A 168 8.28 -5.62 4.60
N LEU A 169 8.65 -4.50 3.96
CA LEU A 169 9.86 -3.76 4.32
C LEU A 169 9.85 -3.29 5.78
N THR A 170 8.68 -2.89 6.30
CA THR A 170 8.53 -2.49 7.71
C THR A 170 8.82 -3.67 8.64
N ALA A 171 8.26 -4.84 8.35
CA ALA A 171 8.47 -6.05 9.16
C ALA A 171 9.94 -6.53 9.11
N LEU A 172 10.61 -6.31 7.99
CA LEU A 172 12.00 -6.67 7.74
C LEU A 172 13.00 -5.55 8.11
N ARG A 173 12.58 -4.46 8.76
CA ARG A 173 13.44 -3.30 9.07
C ARG A 173 14.72 -3.69 9.82
N GLY A 174 14.63 -4.62 10.77
CA GLY A 174 15.79 -5.13 11.52
C GLY A 174 16.72 -6.02 10.67
N TYR A 175 16.18 -6.77 9.71
CA TYR A 175 16.96 -7.58 8.77
C TYR A 175 17.79 -6.69 7.82
N PHE A 176 17.17 -5.64 7.29
CA PHE A 176 17.82 -4.72 6.36
C PHE A 176 18.78 -3.72 7.01
N HIS A 177 18.82 -3.63 8.35
CA HIS A 177 19.74 -2.75 9.06
C HIS A 177 21.20 -3.03 8.70
N PHE A 178 21.57 -4.32 8.67
CA PHE A 178 22.92 -4.76 8.35
C PHE A 178 23.21 -4.79 6.84
N ARG A 179 22.18 -4.64 6.00
CA ARG A 179 22.29 -4.80 4.54
C ARG A 179 21.75 -3.59 3.78
N GLN A 180 22.38 -2.45 4.01
CA GLN A 180 21.91 -1.15 3.54
C GLN A 180 21.86 -1.02 2.01
N ARG A 181 22.75 -1.70 1.27
CA ARG A 181 22.74 -1.68 -0.21
C ARG A 181 21.52 -2.39 -0.79
N GLU A 182 21.12 -3.52 -0.21
CA GLU A 182 19.90 -4.22 -0.63
C GLU A 182 18.65 -3.40 -0.33
N ARG A 183 18.65 -2.72 0.81
CA ARG A 183 17.58 -1.79 1.17
C ARG A 183 17.49 -0.62 0.19
N GLY A 184 18.64 -0.08 -0.24
CA GLY A 184 18.71 1.09 -1.12
C GLY A 184 18.06 0.87 -2.47
N TRP A 185 18.38 -0.23 -3.17
CA TRP A 185 17.78 -0.50 -4.48
C TRP A 185 16.28 -0.78 -4.39
N ARG A 186 15.83 -1.46 -3.32
CA ARG A 186 14.40 -1.73 -3.08
C ARG A 186 13.62 -0.44 -2.90
N LEU A 187 14.14 0.49 -2.09
CA LEU A 187 13.53 1.81 -1.91
C LEU A 187 13.54 2.64 -3.20
N ALA A 188 14.60 2.54 -4.02
CA ALA A 188 14.68 3.23 -5.29
C ALA A 188 13.65 2.71 -6.30
N LEU A 189 13.54 1.38 -6.48
CA LEU A 189 12.52 0.78 -7.33
C LEU A 189 11.11 1.06 -6.80
N MET A 190 10.95 1.07 -5.48
CA MET A 190 9.67 1.40 -4.88
C MET A 190 9.28 2.86 -5.10
N PHE A 191 10.25 3.78 -5.05
CA PHE A 191 10.01 5.18 -5.42
C PHE A 191 9.59 5.30 -6.88
N LEU A 192 10.23 4.55 -7.79
CA LEU A 192 9.82 4.48 -9.20
C LEU A 192 8.38 3.98 -9.34
N VAL A 193 8.02 2.88 -8.68
CA VAL A 193 6.65 2.35 -8.67
C VAL A 193 5.66 3.38 -8.10
N MET A 194 6.02 4.09 -7.04
CA MET A 194 5.19 5.16 -6.47
C MET A 194 4.93 6.28 -7.47
N VAL A 195 5.96 6.77 -8.16
CA VAL A 195 5.81 7.84 -9.17
C VAL A 195 4.91 7.39 -10.32
N LEU A 196 5.15 6.18 -10.85
CA LEU A 196 4.31 5.59 -11.90
C LEU A 196 2.86 5.41 -11.44
N LEU A 197 2.65 4.96 -10.20
CA LEU A 197 1.32 4.78 -9.62
C LEU A 197 0.59 6.12 -9.42
N LEU A 198 1.28 7.19 -9.01
CA LEU A 198 0.69 8.53 -8.88
C LEU A 198 0.25 9.08 -10.24
N ILE A 199 1.06 8.89 -11.29
CA ILE A 199 0.67 9.23 -12.66
C ILE A 199 -0.54 8.40 -13.07
N ALA A 200 -0.55 7.10 -12.74
CA ALA A 200 -1.61 6.19 -13.15
C ALA A 200 -2.96 6.42 -12.45
N LEU A 201 -2.94 6.94 -11.23
CA LEU A 201 -4.14 7.36 -10.46
C LEU A 201 -4.82 8.61 -11.04
N GLY A 202 -4.14 9.42 -11.86
CA GLY A 202 -4.70 10.66 -12.41
C GLY A 202 -5.98 10.42 -13.24
N PRO A 203 -5.92 9.62 -14.32
CA PRO A 203 -7.09 9.30 -15.16
C PRO A 203 -8.26 8.69 -14.38
N THR A 204 -7.98 7.92 -13.32
CA THR A 204 -9.05 7.24 -12.56
C THR A 204 -9.95 8.21 -11.80
N ALA A 205 -9.56 9.49 -11.64
CA ALA A 205 -10.39 10.50 -10.99
C ALA A 205 -11.70 10.78 -11.76
N PHE A 206 -11.73 10.45 -13.05
CA PHE A 206 -12.91 10.60 -13.91
C PHE A 206 -13.79 9.35 -13.94
N PHE A 207 -13.35 8.21 -13.40
CA PHE A 207 -14.03 6.91 -13.52
C PHE A 207 -15.10 6.73 -12.43
N ASN A 208 -16.15 7.54 -12.48
CA ASN A 208 -17.19 7.61 -11.44
C ASN A 208 -18.33 6.58 -11.61
N TRP A 209 -18.02 5.32 -11.95
CA TRP A 209 -19.05 4.28 -12.20
C TRP A 209 -19.89 3.89 -10.97
N ARG A 210 -19.46 4.27 -9.76
CA ARG A 210 -20.19 4.02 -8.52
C ARG A 210 -21.12 5.17 -8.12
N GLY A 211 -21.07 6.29 -8.85
CA GLY A 211 -21.90 7.47 -8.60
C GLY A 211 -23.37 7.28 -9.00
N TYR A 212 -24.21 8.19 -8.51
CA TYR A 212 -25.57 8.40 -9.01
C TYR A 212 -25.53 9.40 -10.18
N GLY A 213 -26.18 9.11 -11.30
CA GLY A 213 -26.31 10.02 -12.45
C GLY A 213 -25.68 9.49 -13.76
N ARG A 214 -25.60 10.31 -14.83
CA ARG A 214 -24.91 9.92 -16.07
C ARG A 214 -23.42 9.73 -15.81
N TYR A 215 -22.82 8.75 -16.47
CA TYR A 215 -21.38 8.56 -16.46
C TYR A 215 -20.77 9.27 -17.68
N VAL A 216 -19.71 10.05 -17.44
CA VAL A 216 -18.91 10.69 -18.51
C VAL A 216 -17.97 9.68 -19.17
N VAL A 217 -17.70 8.58 -18.47
CA VAL A 217 -16.72 7.57 -18.85
C VAL A 217 -17.39 6.21 -18.84
N GLU A 218 -17.53 5.59 -20.00
CA GLU A 218 -17.93 4.19 -20.07
C GLU A 218 -16.75 3.28 -19.71
N PRO A 219 -17.00 2.10 -19.12
CA PRO A 219 -15.97 1.10 -18.87
C PRO A 219 -15.16 0.72 -20.12
N ALA A 220 -15.81 0.69 -21.30
CA ALA A 220 -15.18 0.41 -22.59
C ALA A 220 -14.41 1.59 -23.21
N SER A 221 -14.59 2.83 -22.72
CA SER A 221 -13.88 4.00 -23.25
C SER A 221 -12.36 3.86 -23.13
N PHE A 222 -11.59 4.37 -24.09
CA PHE A 222 -10.13 4.29 -24.04
C PHE A 222 -9.53 5.11 -22.90
N ALA A 223 -8.71 4.47 -22.06
CA ALA A 223 -8.11 5.09 -20.88
C ALA A 223 -7.18 6.26 -21.22
N ILE A 224 -6.51 6.21 -22.37
CA ILE A 224 -5.56 7.23 -22.83
C ILE A 224 -6.20 8.63 -22.91
N CYS A 225 -7.49 8.72 -23.17
CA CYS A 225 -8.21 9.98 -23.32
C CYS A 225 -8.25 10.80 -22.03
N TYR A 226 -8.23 10.12 -20.89
CA TYR A 226 -8.35 10.74 -19.57
C TYR A 226 -7.01 11.22 -18.99
N PHE A 227 -5.91 11.07 -19.73
CA PHE A 227 -4.63 11.72 -19.41
C PHE A 227 -4.61 13.21 -19.77
N ASN A 228 -5.61 13.71 -20.51
CA ASN A 228 -5.79 15.14 -20.76
C ASN A 228 -6.88 15.69 -19.82
N PRO A 229 -6.51 16.28 -18.66
CA PRO A 229 -7.50 16.71 -17.68
C PRO A 229 -8.38 17.87 -18.18
N GLY A 230 -7.89 18.71 -19.08
CA GLY A 230 -8.67 19.83 -19.64
C GLY A 230 -9.87 19.32 -20.44
N LYS A 231 -9.63 18.46 -21.42
CA LYS A 231 -10.71 17.85 -22.23
C LYS A 231 -11.65 16.99 -21.41
N SER A 232 -11.11 16.24 -20.44
CA SER A 232 -11.92 15.40 -19.55
C SER A 232 -12.83 16.23 -18.64
N LEU A 233 -12.33 17.39 -18.17
CA LEU A 233 -13.12 18.31 -17.36
C LEU A 233 -14.19 19.04 -18.18
N GLU A 234 -13.88 19.43 -19.42
CA GLU A 234 -14.86 20.00 -20.36
C GLU A 234 -16.00 19.00 -20.63
N ALA A 235 -15.67 17.74 -20.93
CA ALA A 235 -16.66 16.68 -21.12
C ALA A 235 -17.49 16.44 -19.85
N TYR A 236 -16.85 16.48 -18.67
CA TYR A 236 -17.57 16.38 -17.40
C TYR A 236 -18.53 17.55 -17.19
N GLN A 237 -18.09 18.78 -17.47
CA GLN A 237 -18.93 19.97 -17.31
C GLN A 237 -20.10 20.01 -18.29
N ALA A 238 -19.94 19.46 -19.50
CA ALA A 238 -21.02 19.35 -20.47
C ALA A 238 -22.21 18.52 -19.95
N THR A 239 -21.97 17.58 -19.01
CA THR A 239 -23.07 16.85 -18.36
C THR A 239 -24.00 17.74 -17.55
N LYS A 240 -23.51 18.87 -17.05
CA LYS A 240 -24.33 19.81 -16.27
C LYS A 240 -25.54 20.32 -17.04
N GLU A 241 -25.42 20.45 -18.35
CA GLU A 241 -26.52 20.93 -19.21
C GLU A 241 -27.52 19.83 -19.57
N MET A 242 -27.10 18.56 -19.50
CA MET A 242 -27.90 17.40 -19.91
C MET A 242 -28.46 16.59 -18.73
N GLN A 243 -27.90 16.78 -17.53
CA GLN A 243 -28.33 16.12 -16.30
C GLN A 243 -29.36 17.00 -15.57
N ASP A 244 -30.37 16.38 -14.99
CA ASP A 244 -31.23 17.04 -14.01
C ASP A 244 -30.37 17.68 -12.90
N PRO A 245 -30.60 18.98 -12.55
CA PRO A 245 -29.80 19.70 -11.58
C PRO A 245 -29.69 19.03 -10.21
N TYR A 246 -30.68 18.19 -9.87
CA TYR A 246 -30.73 17.44 -8.61
C TYR A 246 -29.68 16.31 -8.55
N TRP A 247 -29.33 15.72 -9.70
CA TRP A 247 -28.41 14.58 -9.78
C TRP A 247 -27.00 14.97 -10.21
N PHE A 248 -26.77 16.24 -10.55
CA PHE A 248 -25.45 16.74 -10.90
C PHE A 248 -24.58 16.93 -9.65
N THR A 249 -23.49 16.18 -9.55
CA THR A 249 -22.46 16.39 -8.53
C THR A 249 -21.29 17.19 -9.13
N PRO A 250 -20.77 18.24 -8.47
CA PRO A 250 -19.52 18.86 -8.89
C PRO A 250 -18.36 17.86 -8.90
N PHE A 251 -17.42 17.99 -9.85
CA PHE A 251 -16.29 17.06 -10.01
C PHE A 251 -15.50 16.83 -8.70
N SER A 252 -15.22 17.89 -7.95
CA SER A 252 -14.50 17.82 -6.67
C SER A 252 -15.24 17.06 -5.55
N GLN A 253 -16.56 16.89 -5.70
CA GLN A 253 -17.41 16.15 -4.78
C GLN A 253 -17.73 14.74 -5.31
N SER A 254 -17.29 14.40 -6.52
CA SER A 254 -17.45 13.05 -7.05
C SER A 254 -16.67 12.03 -6.21
N MET A 255 -17.24 10.83 -6.04
CA MET A 255 -16.60 9.77 -5.26
C MET A 255 -15.27 9.36 -5.88
N ALA A 256 -15.18 9.23 -7.21
CA ALA A 256 -13.94 8.89 -7.89
C ALA A 256 -12.82 9.92 -7.64
N PHE A 257 -13.12 11.22 -7.68
CA PHE A 257 -12.13 12.25 -7.39
C PHE A 257 -11.64 12.18 -5.94
N GLN A 258 -12.55 12.03 -4.98
CA GLN A 258 -12.20 11.90 -3.56
C GLN A 258 -11.35 10.66 -3.30
N ASP A 259 -11.73 9.50 -3.87
CA ASP A 259 -11.00 8.24 -3.75
C ASP A 259 -9.57 8.36 -4.28
N VAL A 260 -9.38 9.05 -5.41
CA VAL A 260 -8.05 9.29 -5.99
C VAL A 260 -7.22 10.21 -5.11
N VAL A 261 -7.77 11.33 -4.63
CA VAL A 261 -7.04 12.27 -3.77
C VAL A 261 -6.61 11.59 -2.48
N VAL A 262 -7.52 10.85 -1.84
CA VAL A 262 -7.21 10.07 -0.63
C VAL A 262 -6.17 9.01 -0.94
N SER A 263 -6.28 8.29 -2.05
CA SER A 263 -5.33 7.25 -2.44
C SER A 263 -3.93 7.82 -2.70
N MET A 264 -3.82 8.94 -3.40
CA MET A 264 -2.54 9.63 -3.62
C MET A 264 -1.91 10.09 -2.30
N ALA A 265 -2.71 10.66 -1.39
CA ALA A 265 -2.25 11.06 -0.07
C ALA A 265 -1.77 9.84 0.75
N LEU A 266 -2.53 8.73 0.75
CA LEU A 266 -2.15 7.51 1.47
C LEU A 266 -0.87 6.89 0.90
N VAL A 267 -0.73 6.81 -0.43
CA VAL A 267 0.47 6.27 -1.08
C VAL A 267 1.70 7.09 -0.73
N THR A 268 1.63 8.42 -0.88
CA THR A 268 2.75 9.33 -0.58
C THR A 268 3.11 9.31 0.90
N LEU A 269 2.15 9.52 1.79
CA LEU A 269 2.38 9.53 3.24
C LEU A 269 2.92 8.19 3.72
N ASN A 270 2.40 7.06 3.22
CA ASN A 270 2.90 5.74 3.56
C ASN A 270 4.35 5.57 3.09
N PHE A 271 4.65 5.88 1.82
CA PHE A 271 6.02 5.79 1.30
C PHE A 271 7.00 6.61 2.15
N PHE A 272 6.73 7.91 2.34
CA PHE A 272 7.63 8.77 3.11
C PHE A 272 7.74 8.34 4.56
N THR A 273 6.64 8.03 5.24
CA THR A 273 6.68 7.58 6.65
C THR A 273 7.52 6.31 6.80
N LYS A 274 7.35 5.34 5.90
CA LYS A 274 8.08 4.06 5.96
C LYS A 274 9.53 4.21 5.51
N ALA A 275 9.79 4.98 4.46
CA ALA A 275 11.16 5.28 4.01
C ALA A 275 11.94 6.01 5.10
N LEU A 276 11.38 7.08 5.69
CA LEU A 276 12.02 7.84 6.77
C LEU A 276 12.28 6.98 8.02
N ARG A 277 11.32 6.14 8.42
CA ARG A 277 11.54 5.16 9.50
C ARG A 277 12.63 4.17 9.12
N THR A 278 12.73 3.75 7.87
CA THR A 278 13.74 2.78 7.45
C THR A 278 15.18 3.30 7.60
N PHE A 279 15.43 4.63 7.58
CA PHE A 279 16.74 5.24 7.81
C PHE A 279 16.97 5.63 9.30
N ARG A 280 18.07 5.13 9.89
CA ARG A 280 18.42 5.32 11.31
C ARG A 280 18.63 6.79 11.68
N SER A 281 19.33 7.57 10.86
CA SER A 281 19.68 8.97 11.13
C SER A 281 18.45 9.87 11.28
N ILE A 282 17.44 9.66 10.42
CA ILE A 282 16.22 10.46 10.43
C ILE A 282 15.26 9.97 11.51
N SER A 283 15.15 8.66 11.72
CA SER A 283 14.34 8.09 12.81
C SER A 283 14.85 8.54 14.19
N GLN A 284 16.17 8.63 14.40
CA GLN A 284 16.75 9.13 15.65
C GLN A 284 16.57 10.65 15.81
N ALA A 285 16.72 11.44 14.74
CA ALA A 285 16.49 12.89 14.75
C ALA A 285 15.01 13.25 15.01
N LEU A 286 14.07 12.55 14.38
CA LEU A 286 12.63 12.73 14.59
C LEU A 286 12.21 12.33 16.00
N ASN A 287 12.62 11.15 16.48
CA ASN A 287 12.31 10.71 17.85
C ASN A 287 12.98 11.61 18.89
N GLY A 288 14.19 12.10 18.64
CA GLY A 288 14.87 13.07 19.51
C GLY A 288 14.13 14.42 19.57
N THR A 289 13.65 14.91 18.44
CA THR A 289 12.92 16.20 18.36
C THR A 289 11.53 16.10 18.97
N VAL A 290 10.79 15.03 18.69
CA VAL A 290 9.46 14.78 19.27
C VAL A 290 9.57 14.57 20.77
N ARG A 291 10.50 13.73 21.25
CA ARG A 291 10.73 13.50 22.69
C ARG A 291 11.18 14.78 23.42
N ARG A 292 12.01 15.63 22.81
CA ARG A 292 12.35 16.94 23.39
C ARG A 292 11.13 17.86 23.52
N LYS A 293 10.22 17.84 22.54
CA LYS A 293 8.97 18.61 22.60
C LYS A 293 8.01 18.07 23.67
N THR A 294 7.86 16.74 23.80
CA THR A 294 7.00 16.13 24.84
C THR A 294 7.58 16.30 26.24
N ALA A 295 8.90 16.20 26.42
CA ALA A 295 9.55 16.48 27.70
C ALA A 295 9.41 17.95 28.11
N ARG A 296 9.55 18.90 27.16
CA ARG A 296 9.26 20.32 27.43
C ARG A 296 7.80 20.56 27.77
N ALA A 297 6.87 19.90 27.09
CA ALA A 297 5.45 20.00 27.41
C ALA A 297 5.14 19.46 28.81
N GLN A 298 5.70 18.30 29.19
CA GLN A 298 5.53 17.74 30.54
C GLN A 298 6.13 18.60 31.65
N CYS A 299 7.25 19.30 31.43
CA CYS A 299 7.78 20.23 32.42
C CYS A 299 6.87 21.46 32.62
N VAL A 300 6.19 21.95 31.58
CA VAL A 300 5.29 23.11 31.69
C VAL A 300 4.01 22.78 32.49
N TRP A 301 3.61 21.51 32.56
CA TRP A 301 2.45 21.07 33.35
C TRP A 301 2.76 20.76 34.83
N ILE A 302 4.03 20.81 35.25
CA ILE A 302 4.43 20.56 36.65
C ILE A 302 4.61 21.87 37.44
N ASP A 303 4.62 23.02 36.76
CA ASP A 303 4.80 24.35 37.36
C ASP A 303 3.48 25.18 37.44
N LEU A 304 2.31 24.52 37.45
CA LEU A 304 0.97 25.10 37.66
C LEU A 304 0.23 24.30 38.73
#